data_AF-A0A8J3C2B4-F1
#
_entry.id   AF-A0A8J3C2B4-F1
#
_cell.length_a   1.000
_cell.length_b   1.000
_cell.length_c   1.000
_cell.angle_alpha   90.00
_cell.angle_beta   90.00
_cell.angle_gamma   90.00
#
_symmetry.space_group_name_H-M   'P 1'
#
loop_
_entity.id
_entity.type
_entity.pdbx_description
1 polymer ?
#
loop_
_entity_poly.entity_id
_entity_poly.type
_entity_poly.pdbx_seq_one_letter_code
_entity_poly.pdbx_strand_id
1 'polypeptide(L)'
;MTARPRGWLIWALTPLVAATMTIAPASSASAEPGSSSSSSDDKSKKSDEDKTADEGDEDTLLNDVLEATGRRYQTAKDAVAKSTKAQLALSVQVKNAEARRDALIPQVSAVANQQYRTGGVSTMSFLLDSGSTTAFLHRAISLEEINSLNDGKLRQLNAAIDEVQASKARLDAEVKAQKQNYSAMAKQKEEADKAFALVGGKTVTKGFVLAKSPVADPAPRNSSGGFSPEACTQDDPTTSGCVTKRTLHMYKEVRKAGFNRFAGCHRNGGPFEHPKGRACDWSLQKSGFAPFHNDDTFQYGNNLMAFAVRNADRLGILYVIWNRMIWFPASGWKTYHGVSAHIDHVHISML
;
A
#
# COMPACT_ATOMS: atom_id res chain seq x y z
N MET A 1 -55.56 -5.08 8.46
CA MET A 1 -54.91 -4.10 7.55
C MET A 1 -53.59 -4.68 7.05
N THR A 2 -53.56 -4.96 5.74
CA THR A 2 -52.42 -5.21 4.83
C THR A 2 -51.18 -5.95 5.37
N ALA A 3 -51.16 -7.25 5.13
CA ALA A 3 -49.99 -8.11 5.20
C ALA A 3 -48.93 -7.72 4.15
N ARG A 4 -47.65 -7.84 4.52
CA ARG A 4 -46.52 -7.93 3.57
C ARG A 4 -45.71 -9.20 3.84
N PRO A 5 -45.26 -9.92 2.81
CA PRO A 5 -44.72 -11.26 2.94
C PRO A 5 -43.26 -11.25 3.39
N ARG A 6 -42.92 -12.18 4.28
CA ARG A 6 -41.55 -12.53 4.66
C ARG A 6 -40.90 -13.32 3.52
N GLY A 7 -40.06 -12.68 2.73
CA GLY A 7 -39.12 -13.36 1.84
C GLY A 7 -37.93 -13.88 2.64
N TRP A 8 -37.87 -15.20 2.85
CA TRP A 8 -36.64 -15.89 3.22
C TRP A 8 -35.70 -15.89 2.00
N LEU A 9 -34.59 -15.17 2.09
CA LEU A 9 -33.45 -15.33 1.20
C LEU A 9 -32.27 -15.81 2.02
N ILE A 10 -32.06 -17.12 2.00
CA ILE A 10 -30.82 -17.77 2.40
C ILE A 10 -29.77 -17.33 1.39
N TRP A 11 -28.81 -16.51 1.80
CA TRP A 11 -27.54 -16.37 1.08
C TRP A 11 -26.50 -17.21 1.79
N ALA A 12 -26.20 -18.36 1.21
CA ALA A 12 -25.02 -19.14 1.50
C ALA A 12 -23.78 -18.29 1.18
N LEU A 13 -22.91 -18.11 2.18
CA LEU A 13 -21.58 -17.53 2.00
C LEU A 13 -20.68 -18.58 1.35
N THR A 14 -20.60 -18.58 0.02
CA THR A 14 -19.47 -19.15 -0.72
C THR A 14 -18.37 -18.10 -0.86
N PRO A 15 -17.08 -18.44 -0.60
CA PRO A 15 -15.97 -17.58 -0.98
C PRO A 15 -15.68 -17.83 -2.46
N LEU A 16 -16.22 -17.00 -3.35
CA LEU A 16 -15.86 -17.04 -4.77
C LEU A 16 -15.10 -15.77 -5.14
N VAL A 17 -13.79 -15.90 -5.11
CA VAL A 17 -12.87 -15.00 -5.81
C VAL A 17 -13.10 -15.21 -7.30
N ALA A 18 -13.82 -14.29 -7.93
CA ALA A 18 -13.79 -14.10 -9.38
C ALA A 18 -14.09 -12.64 -9.68
N ALA A 19 -13.05 -11.88 -9.99
CA ALA A 19 -13.17 -10.51 -10.47
C ALA A 19 -13.47 -10.52 -11.96
N THR A 20 -14.72 -10.32 -12.35
CA THR A 20 -15.09 -9.91 -13.71
C THR A 20 -15.24 -8.40 -13.75
N MET A 21 -14.29 -7.74 -14.42
CA MET A 21 -14.34 -6.30 -14.72
C MET A 21 -15.23 -6.05 -15.94
N THR A 22 -16.26 -5.24 -15.77
CA THR A 22 -16.90 -4.51 -16.88
C THR A 22 -16.65 -3.03 -16.67
N ILE A 23 -15.87 -2.43 -17.57
CA ILE A 23 -15.56 -1.00 -17.61
C ILE A 23 -16.64 -0.31 -18.46
N ALA A 24 -17.27 0.72 -17.91
CA ALA A 24 -17.97 1.73 -18.68
C ALA A 24 -17.27 3.09 -18.42
N PRO A 25 -17.02 3.92 -19.45
CA PRO A 25 -16.31 5.18 -19.28
C PRO A 25 -17.28 6.28 -18.81
N ALA A 26 -16.87 7.01 -17.78
CA ALA A 26 -17.43 8.32 -17.47
C ALA A 26 -16.34 9.35 -17.71
N SER A 27 -16.56 10.23 -18.68
CA SER A 27 -15.74 11.40 -18.96
C SER A 27 -16.00 12.48 -17.91
N SER A 28 -14.95 13.13 -17.42
CA SER A 28 -15.07 14.46 -16.82
C SER A 28 -13.87 15.33 -17.17
N ALA A 29 -14.20 16.57 -17.50
CA ALA A 29 -13.39 17.64 -18.04
C ALA A 29 -12.29 18.13 -17.09
N SER A 30 -11.18 18.57 -17.68
CA SER A 30 -10.15 19.39 -17.01
C SER A 30 -10.24 20.82 -17.53
N ALA A 31 -10.31 21.77 -16.60
CA ALA A 31 -10.15 23.20 -16.85
C ALA A 31 -8.65 23.56 -16.81
N GLU A 32 -8.23 24.38 -17.77
CA GLU A 32 -6.90 24.98 -17.88
C GLU A 32 -6.69 26.10 -16.85
N PRO A 33 -5.43 26.47 -16.55
CA PRO A 33 -5.11 27.84 -16.20
C PRO A 33 -4.11 28.47 -17.21
N GLY A 34 -4.62 29.48 -17.91
CA GLY A 34 -4.06 30.84 -18.02
C GLY A 34 -2.58 31.01 -18.37
N SER A 35 -2.33 31.39 -19.62
CA SER A 35 -1.10 32.05 -20.07
C SER A 35 -0.99 33.48 -19.53
N SER A 36 0.20 33.88 -19.08
CA SER A 36 0.65 35.27 -19.19
C SER A 36 2.04 35.30 -19.82
N SER A 37 2.08 35.90 -21.00
CA SER A 37 3.28 36.24 -21.75
C SER A 37 3.89 37.54 -21.22
N SER A 38 5.22 37.58 -21.09
CA SER A 38 5.98 38.82 -21.28
C SER A 38 7.23 38.51 -22.09
N SER A 39 7.18 38.95 -23.33
CA SER A 39 8.26 38.99 -24.32
C SER A 39 9.31 40.04 -23.97
N SER A 40 10.58 39.70 -24.15
CA SER A 40 11.62 40.66 -24.51
C SER A 40 12.64 39.96 -25.38
N ASP A 41 12.65 40.37 -26.65
CA ASP A 41 13.57 39.98 -27.71
C ASP A 41 15.02 40.35 -27.36
N ASP A 42 15.96 39.43 -27.59
CA ASP A 42 17.26 39.81 -28.13
C ASP A 42 17.78 38.71 -29.08
N LYS A 43 18.18 39.14 -30.27
CA LYS A 43 18.63 38.28 -31.36
C LYS A 43 20.15 38.34 -31.48
N SER A 44 20.72 37.14 -31.59
CA SER A 44 21.89 36.79 -32.40
C SER A 44 23.29 37.09 -31.83
N LYS A 45 23.95 36.00 -31.39
CA LYS A 45 25.14 35.54 -32.12
C LYS A 45 25.29 34.01 -32.02
N LYS A 46 25.20 33.38 -33.18
CA LYS A 46 25.36 31.94 -33.42
C LYS A 46 26.85 31.60 -33.48
N SER A 47 27.30 30.63 -32.68
CA SER A 47 28.51 29.85 -32.91
C SER A 47 28.19 28.39 -32.63
N ASP A 48 28.58 27.54 -33.57
CA ASP A 48 28.22 26.14 -33.71
C ASP A 48 28.85 25.24 -32.62
N GLU A 49 28.02 24.49 -31.87
CA GLU A 49 28.34 23.32 -31.02
C GLU A 49 26.99 22.59 -30.74
N ASP A 50 26.50 21.75 -31.64
CA ASP A 50 26.64 20.28 -31.70
C ASP A 50 26.02 19.47 -30.52
N LYS A 51 24.71 19.22 -30.63
CA LYS A 51 23.96 17.98 -30.27
C LYS A 51 24.34 17.14 -29.03
N THR A 52 24.39 17.71 -27.83
CA THR A 52 24.41 16.91 -26.57
C THR A 52 23.38 17.33 -25.51
N ALA A 53 22.51 18.30 -25.80
CA ALA A 53 21.59 18.86 -24.80
C ALA A 53 20.26 18.09 -24.64
N ASP A 54 19.85 17.26 -25.60
CA ASP A 54 18.53 16.62 -25.61
C ASP A 54 18.50 15.33 -24.76
N GLU A 55 19.55 14.51 -24.81
CA GLU A 55 19.61 13.21 -24.12
C GLU A 55 19.74 13.33 -22.60
N GLY A 56 20.36 14.41 -22.09
CA GLY A 56 20.50 14.66 -20.65
C GLY A 56 19.21 15.13 -19.97
N ASP A 57 18.36 15.85 -20.72
CA ASP A 57 17.06 16.33 -20.24
C ASP A 57 16.03 15.19 -20.19
N GLU A 58 16.07 14.25 -21.14
CA GLU A 58 15.19 13.07 -21.11
C GLU A 58 15.48 12.13 -19.93
N ASP A 59 16.76 11.89 -19.60
CA ASP A 59 17.15 11.04 -18.46
C ASP A 59 16.83 11.71 -17.11
N THR A 60 16.83 13.04 -17.01
CA THR A 60 16.36 13.79 -15.82
C THR A 60 14.87 13.72 -15.62
N LEU A 61 14.09 13.87 -16.70
CA LEU A 61 12.66 13.65 -16.65
C LEU A 61 12.30 12.21 -16.27
N LEU A 62 13.01 11.21 -16.80
CA LEU A 62 12.81 9.81 -16.42
C LEU A 62 13.04 9.60 -14.93
N ASN A 63 14.16 10.06 -14.39
CA ASN A 63 14.49 9.83 -12.97
C ASN A 63 13.54 10.54 -12.00
N ASP A 64 13.12 11.77 -12.30
CA ASP A 64 12.14 12.48 -11.48
C ASP A 64 10.77 11.78 -11.50
N VAL A 65 10.35 11.29 -12.67
CA VAL A 65 9.13 10.48 -12.80
C VAL A 65 9.26 9.18 -12.01
N LEU A 66 10.40 8.48 -12.08
CA LEU A 66 10.63 7.25 -11.32
C LEU A 66 10.65 7.50 -9.82
N GLU A 67 11.31 8.56 -9.35
CA GLU A 67 11.31 8.95 -7.93
C GLU A 67 9.88 9.23 -7.45
N ALA A 68 9.15 10.10 -8.15
CA ALA A 68 7.78 10.46 -7.77
C ALA A 68 6.85 9.24 -7.78
N THR A 69 6.92 8.43 -8.85
CA THR A 69 6.11 7.22 -9.00
C THR A 69 6.45 6.18 -7.94
N GLY A 70 7.74 6.01 -7.62
CA GLY A 70 8.22 5.03 -6.66
C GLY A 70 7.76 5.35 -5.24
N ARG A 71 7.84 6.63 -4.84
CA ARG A 71 7.31 7.10 -3.56
C ARG A 71 5.80 6.90 -3.45
N ARG A 72 5.05 7.27 -4.48
CA ARG A 72 3.59 7.13 -4.51
C ARG A 72 3.17 5.65 -4.48
N TYR A 73 3.89 4.79 -5.20
CA TYR A 73 3.67 3.35 -5.20
C TYR A 73 3.96 2.71 -3.86
N GLN A 74 5.09 3.06 -3.23
CA GLN A 74 5.40 2.56 -1.91
C GLN A 74 4.34 2.98 -0.89
N THR A 75 3.90 4.25 -0.93
CA THR A 75 2.84 4.77 -0.06
C THR A 75 1.52 4.00 -0.23
N ALA A 76 1.09 3.77 -1.48
CA ALA A 76 -0.14 3.03 -1.77
C ALA A 76 -0.03 1.55 -1.33
N LYS A 77 1.14 0.91 -1.55
CA LYS A 77 1.42 -0.46 -1.11
C LYS A 77 1.35 -0.60 0.41
N ASP A 78 1.97 0.33 1.14
CA ASP A 78 1.94 0.33 2.61
C ASP A 78 0.52 0.57 3.13
N ALA A 79 -0.26 1.45 2.47
CA ALA A 79 -1.67 1.67 2.78
C ALA A 79 -2.52 0.40 2.56
N VAL A 80 -2.29 -0.35 1.48
CA VAL A 80 -2.95 -1.66 1.26
C VAL A 80 -2.61 -2.65 2.37
N ALA A 81 -1.33 -2.75 2.76
CA ALA A 81 -0.91 -3.66 3.82
C ALA A 81 -1.54 -3.32 5.18
N LYS A 82 -1.61 -2.02 5.51
CA LYS A 82 -2.31 -1.52 6.70
C LYS A 82 -3.81 -1.83 6.63
N SER A 83 -4.43 -1.57 5.47
CA SER A 83 -5.84 -1.83 5.22
C SER A 83 -6.19 -3.31 5.40
N THR A 84 -5.38 -4.23 4.89
CA THR A 84 -5.58 -5.68 5.07
C THR A 84 -5.63 -6.06 6.55
N LYS A 85 -4.72 -5.50 7.37
CA LYS A 85 -4.74 -5.74 8.83
C LYS A 85 -5.98 -5.14 9.50
N ALA A 86 -6.38 -3.94 9.09
CA ALA A 86 -7.58 -3.28 9.61
C ALA A 86 -8.86 -4.05 9.25
N GLN A 87 -8.98 -4.56 8.03
CA GLN A 87 -10.10 -5.39 7.59
C GLN A 87 -10.20 -6.68 8.41
N LEU A 88 -9.07 -7.33 8.71
CA LEU A 88 -9.07 -8.50 9.58
C LEU A 88 -9.62 -8.17 10.97
N ALA A 89 -9.14 -7.08 11.59
CA ALA A 89 -9.64 -6.63 12.90
C ALA A 89 -11.14 -6.26 12.87
N LEU A 90 -11.57 -5.52 11.85
CA LEU A 90 -12.97 -5.15 11.65
C LEU A 90 -13.86 -6.37 11.40
N SER A 91 -13.36 -7.39 10.69
CA SER A 91 -14.11 -8.64 10.47
C SER A 91 -14.39 -9.39 11.78
N VAL A 92 -13.46 -9.35 12.73
CA VAL A 92 -13.65 -9.91 14.08
C VAL A 92 -14.66 -9.08 14.86
N GLN A 93 -14.60 -7.75 14.78
CA GLN A 93 -15.59 -6.87 15.42
C GLN A 93 -17.01 -7.13 14.89
N VAL A 94 -17.17 -7.26 13.58
CA VAL A 94 -18.46 -7.61 12.96
C VAL A 94 -18.97 -8.94 13.51
N LYS A 95 -18.15 -9.99 13.54
CA LYS A 95 -18.54 -11.30 14.09
C LYS A 95 -18.98 -11.22 15.56
N ASN A 96 -18.24 -10.47 16.39
CA ASN A 96 -18.57 -10.31 17.80
C ASN A 96 -19.88 -9.54 18.00
N ALA A 97 -20.09 -8.47 17.23
CA ALA A 97 -21.34 -7.71 17.27
C ALA A 97 -22.54 -8.55 16.81
N GLU A 98 -22.36 -9.37 15.76
CA GLU A 98 -23.38 -10.30 15.27
C GLU A 98 -23.71 -11.36 16.33
N ALA A 99 -22.70 -11.96 16.97
CA ALA A 99 -22.91 -12.92 18.04
C ALA A 99 -23.69 -12.32 19.23
N ARG A 100 -23.40 -11.05 19.59
CA ARG A 100 -24.13 -10.34 20.65
C ARG A 100 -25.59 -10.11 20.27
N ARG A 101 -25.86 -9.65 19.04
CA ARG A 101 -27.22 -9.50 18.51
C ARG A 101 -27.96 -10.85 18.55
N ASP A 102 -27.33 -11.91 18.05
CA ASP A 102 -27.94 -13.24 17.94
C ASP A 102 -28.22 -13.87 19.31
N ALA A 103 -27.45 -13.53 20.35
CA ALA A 103 -27.73 -13.91 21.73
C ALA A 103 -28.90 -13.14 22.37
N LEU A 104 -29.16 -11.90 21.91
CA LEU A 104 -30.24 -11.04 22.42
C LEU A 104 -31.59 -11.31 21.73
N ILE A 105 -31.59 -11.70 20.46
CA ILE A 105 -32.81 -11.96 19.68
C ILE A 105 -33.75 -12.98 20.37
N PRO A 106 -33.29 -14.16 20.85
CA PRO A 106 -34.17 -15.12 21.52
C PRO A 106 -34.76 -14.56 22.83
N GLN A 107 -34.00 -13.74 23.56
CA GLN A 107 -34.46 -13.16 24.82
C GLN A 107 -35.57 -12.15 24.60
N VAL A 108 -35.42 -11.26 23.61
CA VAL A 108 -36.47 -10.30 23.23
C VAL A 108 -37.69 -11.03 22.64
N SER A 109 -37.46 -12.10 21.86
CA SER A 109 -38.55 -12.93 21.32
C SER A 109 -39.35 -13.62 22.43
N ALA A 110 -38.70 -14.09 23.50
CA ALA A 110 -39.37 -14.66 24.67
C ALA A 110 -40.27 -13.63 25.36
N VAL A 111 -39.79 -12.40 25.54
CA VAL A 111 -40.58 -11.29 26.09
C VAL A 111 -41.81 -11.00 25.21
N ALA A 112 -41.62 -10.89 23.89
CA ALA A 112 -42.72 -10.65 22.96
C ALA A 112 -43.75 -11.80 22.95
N ASN A 113 -43.30 -13.05 22.98
CA ASN A 113 -44.16 -14.23 23.02
C ASN A 113 -44.96 -14.31 24.34
N GLN A 114 -44.35 -13.94 25.47
CA GLN A 114 -45.05 -13.88 26.75
C GLN A 114 -46.17 -12.85 26.70
N GLN A 115 -45.88 -11.63 26.24
CA GLN A 115 -46.88 -10.56 26.08
C GLN A 115 -48.02 -10.96 25.14
N TYR A 116 -47.72 -11.67 24.06
CA TYR A 116 -48.72 -12.19 23.13
C TYR A 116 -49.61 -13.26 23.77
N ARG A 117 -49.04 -14.22 24.51
CA ARG A 117 -49.78 -15.31 25.17
C ARG A 117 -50.65 -14.83 26.32
N THR A 118 -50.22 -13.80 27.04
CA THR A 118 -51.06 -13.14 28.06
C THR A 118 -52.15 -12.27 27.44
N GLY A 119 -52.23 -12.20 26.11
CA GLY A 119 -53.39 -11.71 25.36
C GLY A 119 -53.74 -10.24 25.55
N GLY A 120 -52.81 -9.44 26.08
CA GLY A 120 -53.13 -8.09 26.54
C GLY A 120 -54.22 -8.05 27.61
N VAL A 121 -54.51 -9.17 28.30
CA VAL A 121 -55.36 -9.18 29.50
C VAL A 121 -54.72 -8.18 30.44
N SER A 122 -55.44 -7.08 30.62
CA SER A 122 -54.83 -5.80 31.01
C SER A 122 -53.98 -6.02 32.25
N THR A 123 -52.78 -5.45 32.27
CA THR A 123 -52.01 -5.27 33.51
C THR A 123 -52.92 -4.83 34.65
N MET A 124 -53.96 -4.03 34.34
CA MET A 124 -55.09 -3.71 35.21
C MET A 124 -55.81 -4.94 35.79
N SER A 125 -56.21 -5.94 35.02
CA SER A 125 -56.86 -7.17 35.51
C SER A 125 -55.95 -8.01 36.42
N PHE A 126 -54.65 -8.09 36.13
CA PHE A 126 -53.67 -8.77 37.01
C PHE A 126 -53.46 -8.03 38.33
N LEU A 127 -53.46 -6.70 38.28
CA LEU A 127 -53.39 -5.85 39.45
C LEU A 127 -54.70 -5.92 40.27
N LEU A 128 -55.87 -5.93 39.61
CA LEU A 128 -57.19 -5.95 40.25
C LEU A 128 -57.57 -7.30 40.87
N ASP A 129 -56.95 -8.41 40.45
CA ASP A 129 -57.11 -9.75 41.07
C ASP A 129 -56.38 -9.87 42.43
N SER A 130 -56.11 -8.76 43.11
CA SER A 130 -55.41 -8.74 44.41
C SER A 130 -56.40 -8.71 45.57
N GLY A 131 -56.28 -9.67 46.51
CA GLY A 131 -57.14 -9.75 47.70
C GLY A 131 -56.87 -8.72 48.80
N SER A 132 -55.85 -7.85 48.66
CA SER A 132 -55.54 -6.79 49.62
C SER A 132 -54.73 -5.65 48.98
N THR A 133 -54.76 -4.46 49.61
CA THR A 133 -54.01 -3.27 49.17
C THR A 133 -52.50 -3.50 49.13
N THR A 134 -51.96 -4.25 50.09
CA THR A 134 -50.52 -4.59 50.12
C THR A 134 -50.14 -5.53 48.97
N ALA A 135 -51.00 -6.51 48.65
CA ALA A 135 -50.77 -7.43 47.53
C ALA A 135 -50.82 -6.70 46.17
N PHE A 136 -51.70 -5.71 46.05
CA PHE A 136 -51.76 -4.82 44.88
C PHE A 136 -50.42 -4.09 44.67
N LEU A 137 -49.90 -3.43 45.72
CA LEU A 137 -48.66 -2.66 45.64
C LEU A 137 -47.45 -3.54 45.28
N HIS A 138 -47.35 -4.74 45.85
CA HIS A 138 -46.28 -5.68 45.48
C HIS A 138 -46.35 -6.09 44.01
N ARG A 139 -47.54 -6.40 43.49
CA ARG A 139 -47.72 -6.73 42.06
C ARG A 139 -47.40 -5.55 41.15
N ALA A 140 -47.74 -4.33 41.55
CA ALA A 140 -47.40 -3.12 40.81
C ALA A 140 -45.88 -2.90 40.73
N ILE A 141 -45.16 -3.07 41.83
CA ILE A 141 -43.69 -2.95 41.87
C ILE A 141 -43.03 -4.02 41.00
N SER A 142 -43.46 -5.29 41.11
CA SER A 142 -42.90 -6.37 40.29
C SER A 142 -43.16 -6.17 38.80
N LEU A 143 -44.34 -5.63 38.43
CA LEU A 143 -44.65 -5.33 37.03
C LEU A 143 -43.76 -4.23 36.48
N GLU A 144 -43.52 -3.17 37.25
CA GLU A 144 -42.60 -2.08 36.87
C GLU A 144 -41.18 -2.59 36.68
N GLU A 145 -40.69 -3.46 37.58
CA GLU A 145 -39.38 -4.08 37.47
C GLU A 145 -39.26 -4.92 36.19
N ILE A 146 -40.26 -5.74 35.88
CA ILE A 146 -40.31 -6.54 34.64
C ILE A 146 -40.30 -5.64 33.39
N ASN A 147 -41.07 -4.55 33.40
CA ASN A 147 -41.11 -3.60 32.28
C ASN A 147 -39.75 -2.92 32.09
N SER A 148 -39.12 -2.46 33.17
CA SER A 148 -37.78 -1.85 33.14
C SER A 148 -36.73 -2.82 32.57
N LEU A 149 -36.78 -4.10 32.96
CA LEU A 149 -35.90 -5.14 32.42
C LEU A 149 -36.16 -5.40 30.93
N ASN A 150 -37.42 -5.46 30.51
CA ASN A 150 -37.80 -5.68 29.11
C ASN A 150 -37.35 -4.52 28.22
N ASP A 151 -37.58 -3.28 28.65
CA ASP A 151 -37.11 -2.08 27.96
C ASP A 151 -35.57 -2.04 27.90
N GLY A 152 -34.90 -2.49 28.98
CA GLY A 152 -33.46 -2.68 29.00
C GLY A 152 -32.97 -3.64 27.92
N LYS A 153 -33.61 -4.81 27.76
CA LYS A 153 -33.27 -5.80 26.73
C LYS A 153 -33.53 -5.29 25.32
N LEU A 154 -34.63 -4.58 25.10
CA LEU A 154 -34.94 -3.95 23.81
C LEU A 154 -33.88 -2.89 23.44
N ARG A 155 -33.49 -2.04 24.39
CA ARG A 155 -32.40 -1.07 24.19
C ARG A 155 -31.07 -1.76 23.86
N GLN A 156 -30.74 -2.85 24.56
CA GLN A 156 -29.53 -3.62 24.28
C GLN A 156 -29.55 -4.26 22.89
N LEU A 157 -30.69 -4.80 22.45
CA LEU A 157 -30.82 -5.38 21.12
C LEU A 157 -30.68 -4.31 20.04
N ASN A 158 -31.35 -3.17 20.19
CA ASN A 158 -31.23 -2.05 19.25
C ASN A 158 -29.77 -1.56 19.17
N ALA A 159 -29.11 -1.35 20.32
CA ALA A 159 -27.70 -0.99 20.35
C ALA A 159 -26.79 -2.03 19.67
N ALA A 160 -27.07 -3.33 19.84
CA ALA A 160 -26.32 -4.39 19.17
C ALA A 160 -26.55 -4.41 17.64
N ILE A 161 -27.77 -4.11 17.19
CA ILE A 161 -28.09 -3.97 15.76
C ILE A 161 -27.33 -2.77 15.16
N ASP A 162 -27.36 -1.63 15.84
CA ASP A 162 -26.63 -0.42 15.43
C ASP A 162 -25.12 -0.67 15.38
N GLU A 163 -24.58 -1.40 16.37
CA GLU A 163 -23.17 -1.79 16.42
C GLU A 163 -22.77 -2.69 15.24
N VAL A 164 -23.61 -3.65 14.86
CA VAL A 164 -23.40 -4.49 13.67
C VAL A 164 -23.38 -3.62 12.41
N GLN A 165 -24.36 -2.74 12.24
CA GLN A 165 -24.46 -1.87 11.07
C GLN A 165 -23.24 -0.94 10.97
N ALA A 166 -22.86 -0.29 12.07
CA ALA A 166 -21.70 0.58 12.12
C ALA A 166 -20.39 -0.18 11.85
N SER A 167 -20.23 -1.39 12.39
CA SER A 167 -19.04 -2.22 12.16
C SER A 167 -18.92 -2.68 10.71
N LYS A 168 -20.04 -3.06 10.08
CA LYS A 168 -20.09 -3.40 8.65
C LYS A 168 -19.78 -2.20 7.77
N ALA A 169 -20.38 -1.04 8.06
CA ALA A 169 -20.09 0.19 7.32
C ALA A 169 -18.61 0.59 7.40
N ARG A 170 -17.97 0.42 8.56
CA ARG A 170 -16.51 0.63 8.72
C ARG A 170 -15.70 -0.35 7.86
N LEU A 171 -16.05 -1.63 7.87
CA LEU A 171 -15.40 -2.64 7.05
C LEU A 171 -15.55 -2.33 5.55
N ASP A 172 -16.76 -1.97 5.10
CA ASP A 172 -17.04 -1.64 3.70
C ASP A 172 -16.28 -0.39 3.24
N ALA A 173 -16.19 0.63 4.11
CA ALA A 173 -15.39 1.83 3.86
C ALA A 173 -13.90 1.49 3.71
N GLU A 174 -13.37 0.60 4.55
CA GLU A 174 -11.99 0.14 4.48
C GLU A 174 -11.71 -0.66 3.20
N VAL A 175 -12.62 -1.55 2.80
CA VAL A 175 -12.53 -2.29 1.53
C VAL A 175 -12.57 -1.32 0.34
N LYS A 176 -13.42 -0.29 0.39
CA LYS A 176 -13.47 0.75 -0.66
C LYS A 176 -12.16 1.53 -0.75
N ALA A 177 -11.58 1.94 0.39
CA ALA A 177 -10.29 2.60 0.43
C ALA A 177 -9.16 1.71 -0.14
N GLN A 178 -9.16 0.42 0.19
CA GLN A 178 -8.21 -0.53 -0.36
C GLN A 178 -8.31 -0.65 -1.88
N LYS A 179 -9.53 -0.71 -2.43
CA LYS A 179 -9.77 -0.73 -3.89
C LYS A 179 -9.21 0.53 -4.58
N GLN A 180 -9.37 1.71 -3.95
CA GLN A 180 -8.79 2.95 -4.46
C GLN A 180 -7.25 2.89 -4.47
N ASN A 181 -6.63 2.35 -3.41
CA ASN A 181 -5.18 2.17 -3.38
C ASN A 181 -4.69 1.19 -4.46
N TYR A 182 -5.40 0.09 -4.73
CA TYR A 182 -5.08 -0.81 -5.84
C TYR A 182 -5.19 -0.11 -7.21
N SER A 183 -6.20 0.73 -7.41
CA SER A 183 -6.34 1.53 -8.64
C SER A 183 -5.19 2.53 -8.79
N ALA A 184 -4.78 3.19 -7.71
CA ALA A 184 -3.63 4.09 -7.71
C ALA A 184 -2.33 3.34 -8.06
N MET A 185 -2.11 2.15 -7.48
CA MET A 185 -0.97 1.28 -7.82
C MET A 185 -0.97 0.86 -9.29
N ALA A 186 -2.14 0.53 -9.85
CA ALA A 186 -2.27 0.20 -11.27
C ALA A 186 -1.92 1.37 -12.18
N LYS A 187 -2.37 2.59 -11.85
CA LYS A 187 -2.01 3.81 -12.58
C LYS A 187 -0.51 4.11 -12.51
N GLN A 188 0.10 3.97 -11.33
CA GLN A 188 1.54 4.18 -11.16
C GLN A 188 2.36 3.15 -11.94
N LYS A 189 1.89 1.91 -12.01
CA LYS A 189 2.48 0.89 -12.89
C LYS A 189 2.41 1.33 -14.35
N GLU A 190 1.27 1.84 -14.81
CA GLU A 190 1.10 2.32 -16.18
C GLU A 190 1.97 3.56 -16.47
N GLU A 191 2.07 4.51 -15.55
CA GLU A 191 2.94 5.69 -15.64
C GLU A 191 4.41 5.27 -15.73
N ALA A 192 4.86 4.35 -14.86
CA ALA A 192 6.19 3.76 -14.95
C ALA A 192 6.39 3.04 -16.29
N ASP A 193 5.42 2.22 -16.73
CA ASP A 193 5.49 1.51 -18.01
C ASP A 193 5.57 2.48 -19.20
N LYS A 194 4.89 3.63 -19.17
CA LYS A 194 4.99 4.69 -20.19
C LYS A 194 6.35 5.38 -20.16
N ALA A 195 6.83 5.75 -18.98
CA ALA A 195 8.17 6.33 -18.81
C ALA A 195 9.25 5.38 -19.36
N PHE A 196 9.10 4.08 -19.12
CA PHE A 196 9.99 3.07 -19.68
C PHE A 196 9.77 2.79 -21.17
N ALA A 197 8.57 2.96 -21.71
CA ALA A 197 8.29 2.78 -23.15
C ALA A 197 8.94 3.86 -24.01
N LEU A 198 9.09 5.09 -23.47
CA LEU A 198 9.87 6.16 -24.10
C LEU A 198 11.36 5.79 -24.22
N VAL A 199 11.84 4.84 -23.40
CA VAL A 199 13.25 4.38 -23.37
C VAL A 199 13.43 2.88 -23.65
N GLY A 200 12.51 2.19 -24.34
CA GLY A 200 12.82 0.93 -25.07
C GLY A 200 11.89 -0.32 -24.93
N GLY A 201 12.09 -1.28 -25.86
CA GLY A 201 11.34 -2.54 -26.09
C GLY A 201 11.93 -3.84 -25.50
N LYS A 202 11.35 -5.02 -25.81
CA LYS A 202 11.43 -6.31 -25.06
C LYS A 202 12.75 -7.10 -25.19
N THR A 203 13.32 -7.57 -24.06
CA THR A 203 13.83 -8.96 -23.80
C THR A 203 14.40 -9.08 -22.37
N VAL A 204 14.42 -10.29 -21.79
CA VAL A 204 14.77 -10.57 -20.38
C VAL A 204 16.11 -11.31 -20.30
N THR A 205 16.85 -11.02 -19.23
CA THR A 205 18.14 -11.59 -18.81
C THR A 205 18.30 -13.09 -19.09
N LYS A 206 19.52 -13.51 -19.49
CA LYS A 206 19.90 -14.88 -19.90
C LYS A 206 19.80 -15.98 -18.80
N GLY A 207 18.91 -15.85 -17.82
CA GLY A 207 18.50 -16.97 -16.96
C GLY A 207 19.45 -17.42 -15.84
N PHE A 208 20.52 -16.66 -15.52
CA PHE A 208 21.43 -17.01 -14.42
C PHE A 208 21.19 -16.15 -13.19
N VAL A 209 20.31 -16.59 -12.28
CA VAL A 209 20.14 -15.96 -10.96
C VAL A 209 20.20 -17.03 -9.86
N LEU A 210 20.89 -16.72 -8.76
CA LEU A 210 20.89 -17.59 -7.56
C LEU A 210 19.45 -17.87 -7.09
N ALA A 211 19.06 -19.14 -7.10
CA ALA A 211 17.76 -19.60 -6.61
C ALA A 211 17.54 -19.19 -5.13
N LYS A 212 18.60 -19.15 -4.33
CA LYS A 212 18.60 -18.72 -2.92
C LYS A 212 19.62 -17.60 -2.69
N SER A 213 19.22 -16.34 -2.86
CA SER A 213 19.97 -15.18 -2.34
C SER A 213 19.61 -14.92 -0.88
N PRO A 214 20.55 -14.37 -0.08
CA PRO A 214 20.31 -14.00 1.32
C PRO A 214 19.17 -12.99 1.48
N VAL A 215 18.58 -12.97 2.68
CA VAL A 215 17.57 -11.99 3.10
C VAL A 215 18.26 -10.92 3.95
N ALA A 216 18.18 -9.68 3.51
CA ALA A 216 18.72 -8.52 4.23
C ALA A 216 17.85 -8.15 5.42
N ASP A 217 18.42 -7.63 6.52
CA ASP A 217 17.64 -7.04 7.61
C ASP A 217 16.86 -5.80 7.12
N PRO A 218 15.62 -5.60 7.57
CA PRO A 218 14.78 -4.54 7.03
C PRO A 218 15.25 -3.17 7.53
N ALA A 219 15.27 -2.19 6.65
CA ALA A 219 15.50 -0.80 7.02
C ALA A 219 14.35 -0.28 7.91
N PRO A 220 14.63 0.64 8.84
CA PRO A 220 13.60 1.23 9.69
C PRO A 220 12.46 1.86 8.87
N ARG A 221 11.21 1.58 9.29
CA ARG A 221 9.99 2.13 8.69
C ARG A 221 9.33 3.11 9.65
N ASN A 222 8.64 4.11 9.10
CA ASN A 222 7.88 5.08 9.86
C ASN A 222 6.56 4.48 10.39
N SER A 223 5.82 5.25 11.20
CA SER A 223 4.56 4.82 11.81
C SER A 223 3.45 4.49 10.81
N SER A 224 3.54 5.01 9.58
CA SER A 224 2.63 4.67 8.48
C SER A 224 3.02 3.38 7.77
N GLY A 225 4.12 2.74 8.20
CA GLY A 225 4.66 1.52 7.61
C GLY A 225 5.58 1.76 6.41
N GLY A 226 5.80 3.00 6.00
CA GLY A 226 6.63 3.32 4.84
C GLY A 226 8.00 3.88 5.18
N PHE A 227 8.66 4.46 4.18
CA PHE A 227 9.99 5.01 4.30
C PHE A 227 9.95 6.55 4.25
N SER A 228 10.55 7.21 5.24
CA SER A 228 10.64 8.67 5.26
C SER A 228 11.77 9.17 4.35
N PRO A 229 11.67 10.38 3.77
CA PRO A 229 12.81 11.01 3.10
C PRO A 229 13.98 11.16 4.08
N GLU A 230 15.20 10.90 3.61
CA GLU A 230 16.42 10.99 4.39
C GLU A 230 17.43 11.89 3.70
N ALA A 231 18.12 12.71 4.49
CA ALA A 231 19.20 13.56 4.01
C ALA A 231 20.56 12.82 4.06
N CYS A 232 21.46 13.24 3.17
CA CYS A 232 22.86 12.84 3.12
C CYS A 232 23.57 13.32 4.40
N THR A 233 23.72 12.44 5.38
CA THR A 233 24.13 12.80 6.75
C THR A 233 25.12 11.83 7.39
N GLN A 234 25.34 10.68 6.76
CA GLN A 234 26.30 9.69 7.22
C GLN A 234 27.54 9.74 6.33
N ASP A 235 28.71 9.47 6.88
CA ASP A 235 29.92 9.36 6.06
C ASP A 235 29.79 8.19 5.09
N ASP A 236 30.13 8.44 3.82
CA ASP A 236 30.16 7.39 2.80
C ASP A 236 31.36 6.48 3.02
N PRO A 237 31.19 5.17 3.28
CA PRO A 237 32.32 4.25 3.44
C PRO A 237 33.06 3.94 2.13
N THR A 238 32.58 4.46 1.00
CA THR A 238 33.11 4.16 -0.34
C THR A 238 33.81 5.33 -1.02
N THR A 239 33.55 6.56 -0.56
CA THR A 239 34.11 7.79 -1.11
C THR A 239 34.38 8.80 0.02
N SER A 240 34.73 10.04 -0.30
CA SER A 240 34.84 11.13 0.68
C SER A 240 33.53 11.93 0.88
N GLY A 241 32.42 11.42 0.34
CA GLY A 241 31.11 12.07 0.38
C GLY A 241 30.24 11.65 1.56
N CYS A 242 28.93 11.82 1.42
CA CYS A 242 27.96 11.38 2.40
C CYS A 242 26.92 10.43 1.78
N VAL A 243 26.22 9.70 2.63
CA VAL A 243 25.10 8.85 2.26
C VAL A 243 23.94 9.04 3.24
N THR A 244 22.73 8.63 2.82
CA THR A 244 21.61 8.52 3.76
C THR A 244 21.82 7.35 4.73
N LYS A 245 21.09 7.34 5.85
CA LYS A 245 21.14 6.22 6.81
C LYS A 245 20.70 4.92 6.15
N ARG A 246 19.71 4.98 5.27
CA ARG A 246 19.22 3.82 4.53
C ARG A 246 20.20 3.33 3.47
N THR A 247 20.87 4.22 2.75
CA THR A 247 21.93 3.82 1.81
C THR A 247 23.07 3.14 2.58
N LEU A 248 23.47 3.67 3.74
CA LEU A 248 24.47 3.02 4.60
C LEU A 248 24.01 1.64 5.11
N HIS A 249 22.73 1.50 5.47
CA HIS A 249 22.15 0.21 5.85
C HIS A 249 22.17 -0.78 4.69
N MET A 250 21.72 -0.36 3.50
CA MET A 250 21.80 -1.16 2.27
C MET A 250 23.22 -1.60 1.97
N TYR A 251 24.19 -0.69 2.06
CA TYR A 251 25.61 -1.00 1.88
C TYR A 251 26.09 -2.11 2.81
N LYS A 252 25.77 -2.01 4.11
CA LYS A 252 26.14 -3.02 5.11
C LYS A 252 25.50 -4.38 4.81
N GLU A 253 24.22 -4.40 4.44
CA GLU A 253 23.53 -5.66 4.13
C GLU A 253 24.03 -6.31 2.83
N VAL A 254 24.38 -5.53 1.81
CA VAL A 254 25.03 -6.03 0.58
C VAL A 254 26.39 -6.65 0.90
N ARG A 255 27.22 -5.99 1.72
CA ARG A 255 28.52 -6.52 2.18
C ARG A 255 28.36 -7.80 3.00
N LYS A 256 27.41 -7.81 3.94
CA LYS A 256 27.05 -8.97 4.77
C LYS A 256 26.58 -10.16 3.94
N ALA A 257 25.90 -9.91 2.83
CA ALA A 257 25.50 -10.95 1.87
C ALA A 257 26.67 -11.50 1.02
N GLY A 258 27.89 -10.98 1.19
CA GLY A 258 29.11 -11.46 0.53
C GLY A 258 29.54 -10.65 -0.69
N PHE A 259 28.79 -9.61 -1.07
CA PHE A 259 29.12 -8.75 -2.21
C PHE A 259 30.14 -7.69 -1.82
N ASN A 260 31.42 -8.06 -1.90
CA ASN A 260 32.52 -7.28 -1.35
C ASN A 260 33.44 -6.60 -2.40
N ARG A 261 33.00 -6.48 -3.65
CA ARG A 261 33.76 -5.77 -4.71
C ARG A 261 33.72 -4.25 -4.50
N PHE A 262 34.43 -3.51 -5.35
CA PHE A 262 34.46 -2.06 -5.29
C PHE A 262 33.04 -1.49 -5.41
N ALA A 263 32.77 -0.41 -4.70
CA ALA A 263 31.52 0.32 -4.81
C ALA A 263 31.82 1.82 -4.72
N GLY A 264 30.96 2.65 -5.30
CA GLY A 264 30.97 4.10 -5.13
C GLY A 264 29.55 4.60 -4.92
N CYS A 265 29.29 5.23 -3.78
CA CYS A 265 27.94 5.66 -3.40
C CYS A 265 27.71 7.15 -3.65
N HIS A 266 28.65 8.00 -3.28
CA HIS A 266 28.51 9.44 -3.47
C HIS A 266 29.43 10.00 -4.56
N ARG A 267 28.93 10.98 -5.31
CA ARG A 267 29.76 11.86 -6.13
C ARG A 267 29.14 13.26 -6.16
N ASN A 268 30.00 14.27 -6.12
CA ASN A 268 29.57 15.66 -6.18
C ASN A 268 29.19 16.03 -7.62
N GLY A 269 28.00 16.60 -7.78
CA GLY A 269 27.48 16.97 -9.10
C GLY A 269 27.08 15.79 -9.97
N GLY A 270 26.49 16.12 -11.11
CA GLY A 270 25.73 15.17 -11.91
C GLY A 270 24.29 15.04 -11.42
N PRO A 271 23.40 14.53 -12.27
CA PRO A 271 21.98 14.41 -11.93
C PRO A 271 21.71 13.21 -10.99
N PHE A 272 20.46 13.09 -10.51
CA PHE A 272 19.88 11.90 -9.87
C PHE A 272 20.26 11.63 -8.40
N GLU A 273 20.45 10.36 -8.01
CA GLU A 273 20.51 9.89 -6.62
C GLU A 273 21.89 9.95 -5.96
N HIS A 274 22.99 9.92 -6.73
CA HIS A 274 24.33 9.92 -6.13
C HIS A 274 24.65 11.18 -5.33
N PRO A 275 24.41 12.42 -5.83
CA PRO A 275 24.69 13.62 -5.05
C PRO A 275 23.80 13.75 -3.80
N LYS A 276 22.66 13.05 -3.81
CA LYS A 276 21.72 12.99 -2.68
C LYS A 276 22.15 11.93 -1.64
N GLY A 277 23.22 11.17 -1.89
CA GLY A 277 23.65 10.06 -1.04
C GLY A 277 22.69 8.87 -1.05
N ARG A 278 21.89 8.72 -2.13
CA ARG A 278 20.80 7.73 -2.27
C ARG A 278 21.08 6.66 -3.32
N ALA A 279 22.31 6.56 -3.83
CA ALA A 279 22.68 5.54 -4.79
C ALA A 279 24.02 4.88 -4.43
N CYS A 280 24.26 3.69 -4.98
CA CYS A 280 25.57 3.07 -5.03
C CYS A 280 25.75 2.31 -6.35
N ASP A 281 26.90 2.53 -6.98
CA ASP A 281 27.40 1.75 -8.10
C ASP A 281 28.31 0.65 -7.57
N TRP A 282 27.88 -0.61 -7.72
CA TRP A 282 28.64 -1.76 -7.28
C TRP A 282 29.39 -2.38 -8.45
N SER A 283 30.69 -2.16 -8.47
CA SER A 283 31.57 -2.67 -9.51
C SER A 283 31.59 -4.19 -9.55
N LEU A 284 31.82 -4.70 -10.76
CA LEU A 284 32.18 -6.09 -10.99
C LEU A 284 33.65 -6.37 -10.67
N GLN A 285 34.46 -5.36 -10.35
CA GLN A 285 35.90 -5.47 -10.12
C GLN A 285 36.24 -5.20 -8.65
N LYS A 286 37.42 -5.67 -8.20
CA LYS A 286 37.91 -5.36 -6.83
C LYS A 286 38.27 -3.88 -6.64
N SER A 287 38.57 -3.17 -7.73
CA SER A 287 38.85 -1.73 -7.76
C SER A 287 38.47 -1.17 -9.13
N GLY A 288 37.99 0.08 -9.16
CA GLY A 288 37.53 0.76 -10.37
C GLY A 288 36.31 0.10 -11.00
N PHE A 289 35.97 0.51 -12.21
CA PHE A 289 34.85 -0.01 -13.00
C PHE A 289 35.37 -0.55 -14.33
N ALA A 290 34.93 -1.75 -14.70
CA ALA A 290 35.21 -2.33 -16.01
C ALA A 290 34.11 -3.33 -16.39
N PRO A 291 33.72 -3.41 -17.68
CA PRO A 291 32.70 -4.35 -18.14
C PRO A 291 32.95 -5.79 -17.71
N PHE A 292 31.88 -6.57 -17.56
CA PHE A 292 32.01 -8.02 -17.42
C PHE A 292 32.78 -8.58 -18.62
N HIS A 293 33.67 -9.53 -18.36
CA HIS A 293 34.56 -10.12 -19.38
C HIS A 293 34.74 -11.64 -19.21
N ASN A 294 34.09 -12.23 -18.20
CA ASN A 294 34.09 -13.65 -17.91
C ASN A 294 32.85 -14.04 -17.08
N ASP A 295 32.68 -15.34 -16.84
CA ASP A 295 31.54 -15.85 -16.08
C ASP A 295 31.51 -15.33 -14.63
N ASP A 296 32.65 -15.18 -13.96
CA ASP A 296 32.72 -14.68 -12.59
C ASP A 296 32.13 -13.26 -12.47
N THR A 297 32.58 -12.33 -13.32
CA THR A 297 32.12 -10.93 -13.29
C THR A 297 30.65 -10.81 -13.66
N PHE A 298 30.19 -11.57 -14.65
CA PHE A 298 28.78 -11.57 -15.05
C PHE A 298 27.88 -12.20 -13.98
N GLN A 299 28.27 -13.34 -13.40
CA GLN A 299 27.52 -14.00 -12.32
C GLN A 299 27.48 -13.14 -11.06
N TYR A 300 28.58 -12.47 -10.71
CA TYR A 300 28.61 -11.54 -9.58
C TYR A 300 27.55 -10.43 -9.75
N GLY A 301 27.52 -9.78 -10.92
CA GLY A 301 26.52 -8.74 -11.23
C GLY A 301 25.08 -9.27 -11.16
N ASN A 302 24.80 -10.42 -11.78
CA ASN A 302 23.47 -11.04 -11.72
C ASN A 302 23.03 -11.38 -10.29
N ASN A 303 23.94 -11.92 -9.48
CA ASN A 303 23.65 -12.34 -8.11
C ASN A 303 23.40 -11.14 -7.20
N LEU A 304 24.18 -10.07 -7.36
CA LEU A 304 24.00 -8.82 -6.62
C LEU A 304 22.68 -8.15 -7.00
N MET A 305 22.40 -8.03 -8.30
CA MET A 305 21.12 -7.52 -8.80
C MET A 305 19.95 -8.34 -8.22
N ALA A 306 20.04 -9.67 -8.22
CA ALA A 306 18.97 -10.52 -7.72
C ALA A 306 18.76 -10.37 -6.21
N PHE A 307 19.84 -10.18 -5.44
CA PHE A 307 19.77 -9.86 -4.03
C PHE A 307 19.08 -8.50 -3.80
N ALA A 308 19.45 -7.47 -4.56
CA ALA A 308 18.85 -6.14 -4.45
C ALA A 308 17.35 -6.18 -4.75
N VAL A 309 16.94 -6.75 -5.88
CA VAL A 309 15.53 -6.87 -6.27
C VAL A 309 14.71 -7.66 -5.25
N ARG A 310 15.24 -8.78 -4.74
CA ARG A 310 14.56 -9.60 -3.72
C ARG A 310 14.35 -8.87 -2.41
N ASN A 311 15.31 -8.03 -2.03
CA ASN A 311 15.29 -7.28 -0.78
C ASN A 311 14.80 -5.84 -0.96
N ALA A 312 14.28 -5.48 -2.13
CA ALA A 312 13.93 -4.10 -2.45
C ALA A 312 12.94 -3.46 -1.47
N ASP A 313 11.89 -4.19 -1.09
CA ASP A 313 10.92 -3.72 -0.08
C ASP A 313 11.54 -3.65 1.32
N ARG A 314 12.44 -4.58 1.67
CA ARG A 314 13.11 -4.56 2.98
C ARG A 314 14.07 -3.38 3.10
N LEU A 315 14.78 -3.06 2.03
CA LEU A 315 15.83 -2.04 2.01
C LEU A 315 15.32 -0.67 1.59
N GLY A 316 14.13 -0.56 0.99
CA GLY A 316 13.60 0.70 0.45
C GLY A 316 14.30 1.11 -0.85
N ILE A 317 14.52 0.16 -1.74
CA ILE A 317 15.12 0.38 -3.07
C ILE A 317 14.08 0.98 -4.02
N LEU A 318 14.47 2.06 -4.69
CA LEU A 318 13.69 2.77 -5.69
C LEU A 318 13.77 2.07 -7.06
N TYR A 319 14.98 1.81 -7.55
CA TYR A 319 15.23 1.06 -8.78
C TYR A 319 16.61 0.40 -8.76
N VAL A 320 16.82 -0.58 -9.65
CA VAL A 320 18.11 -1.25 -9.87
C VAL A 320 18.42 -1.25 -11.35
N ILE A 321 19.64 -0.88 -11.76
CA ILE A 321 20.08 -0.95 -13.15
C ILE A 321 21.24 -1.94 -13.26
N TRP A 322 21.15 -2.86 -14.22
CA TRP A 322 22.19 -3.84 -14.51
C TRP A 322 22.08 -4.32 -15.95
N ASN A 323 23.20 -4.30 -16.68
CA ASN A 323 23.34 -4.84 -18.02
C ASN A 323 22.24 -4.36 -18.99
N ARG A 324 22.13 -3.03 -19.14
CA ARG A 324 21.15 -2.34 -20.01
C ARG A 324 19.70 -2.64 -19.63
N MET A 325 19.45 -2.98 -18.38
CA MET A 325 18.11 -3.24 -17.85
C MET A 325 17.90 -2.43 -16.59
N ILE A 326 16.68 -1.94 -16.40
CA ILE A 326 16.24 -1.27 -15.17
C ILE A 326 15.06 -2.05 -14.56
N TRP A 327 15.12 -2.28 -13.26
CA TRP A 327 14.05 -2.85 -12.47
C TRP A 327 13.43 -1.78 -11.59
N PHE A 328 12.11 -1.74 -11.58
CA PHE A 328 11.33 -0.85 -10.74
C PHE A 328 10.21 -1.61 -10.01
N PRO A 329 9.96 -1.36 -8.71
CA PRO A 329 9.01 -2.15 -7.90
C PRO A 329 7.58 -2.28 -8.47
N ALA A 330 7.10 -1.27 -9.22
CA ALA A 330 5.75 -1.29 -9.79
C ALA A 330 5.65 -2.02 -11.15
N SER A 331 6.66 -1.87 -12.00
CA SER A 331 6.64 -2.32 -13.40
C SER A 331 7.49 -3.56 -13.66
N GLY A 332 8.46 -3.87 -12.79
CA GLY A 332 9.41 -4.96 -12.99
C GLY A 332 10.58 -4.56 -13.90
N TRP A 333 11.13 -5.52 -14.63
CA TRP A 333 12.25 -5.30 -15.55
C TRP A 333 11.83 -4.66 -16.86
N LYS A 334 12.61 -3.67 -17.28
CA LYS A 334 12.51 -2.98 -18.56
C LYS A 334 13.92 -2.79 -19.12
N THR A 335 13.99 -2.57 -20.43
CA THR A 335 15.24 -2.19 -21.08
C THR A 335 15.62 -0.77 -20.65
N TYR A 336 16.91 -0.51 -20.58
CA TYR A 336 17.49 0.78 -20.22
C TYR A 336 18.40 1.28 -21.34
N HIS A 337 18.16 2.50 -21.80
CA HIS A 337 18.90 3.17 -22.87
C HIS A 337 19.56 4.48 -22.42
N GLY A 338 19.65 4.75 -21.12
CA GLY A 338 20.32 5.94 -20.63
C GLY A 338 21.84 5.92 -20.87
N VAL A 339 22.49 7.03 -20.52
CA VAL A 339 23.89 7.33 -20.88
C VAL A 339 24.91 6.23 -20.54
N SER A 340 24.69 5.46 -19.47
CA SER A 340 25.53 4.33 -19.08
C SER A 340 24.86 3.00 -19.39
N ALA A 341 25.57 2.08 -20.04
CA ALA A 341 25.04 0.74 -20.29
C ALA A 341 24.96 -0.15 -19.03
N HIS A 342 25.56 0.26 -17.90
CA HIS A 342 25.62 -0.52 -16.65
C HIS A 342 26.09 -1.97 -16.85
N ILE A 343 27.06 -2.18 -17.73
CA ILE A 343 27.67 -3.49 -18.01
C ILE A 343 28.92 -3.75 -17.14
N ASP A 344 29.34 -2.76 -16.38
CA ASP A 344 30.53 -2.70 -15.54
C ASP A 344 30.23 -2.56 -14.03
N HIS A 345 28.96 -2.33 -13.69
CA HIS A 345 28.46 -2.26 -12.31
C HIS A 345 26.95 -2.51 -12.22
N VAL A 346 26.49 -2.87 -11.03
CA VAL A 346 25.07 -2.84 -10.64
C VAL A 346 24.80 -1.52 -9.93
N HIS A 347 23.93 -0.70 -10.49
CA HIS A 347 23.48 0.54 -9.86
C HIS A 347 22.23 0.28 -9.02
N ILE A 348 22.21 0.79 -7.78
CA ILE A 348 21.08 0.66 -6.85
C ILE A 348 20.72 2.06 -6.34
N SER A 349 19.48 2.46 -6.55
CA SER A 349 18.92 3.73 -6.06
C SER A 349 17.90 3.51 -4.94
N MET A 350 17.84 4.44 -3.98
CA MET A 350 17.06 4.35 -2.74
C MET A 350 15.94 5.40 -2.68
N LEU A 351 14.82 5.04 -2.04
CA LEU A 351 13.66 5.92 -1.81
C LEU A 351 14.00 7.13 -0.93
#